data_AF-A0A7J4IQS7-F1
#
_entry.id   AF-A0A7J4IQS7-F1
#
_cell.length_a   1.000
_cell.length_b   1.000
_cell.length_c   1.000
_cell.angle_alpha   90.00
_cell.angle_beta   90.00
_cell.angle_gamma   90.00
#
_symmetry.space_group_name_H-M   'P 1'
#
loop_
_entity.id
_entity.type
_entity.pdbx_description
1 polymer ?
#
loop_
_entity_poly.entity_id
_entity_poly.type
_entity_poly.pdbx_seq_one_letter_code
_entity_poly.pdbx_strand_id
1 'polypeptide(L)'
;MAQKPHSLEGTLILSGSVRHYTCNPPPISILGKHGILPIGDYFGCMDRREVLIIPHALYGANGYAIAPATIAIVSEQLLRQLDAQK
;
A
#
# COMPACT_ATOMS: atom_id res chain seq x y z
N MET A 1 5.72 -21.81 13.14
CA MET A 1 4.32 -21.35 13.00
C MET A 1 4.31 -20.16 12.04
N ALA A 2 4.12 -20.39 10.75
CA ALA A 2 4.01 -19.31 9.77
C ALA A 2 2.62 -18.68 9.94
N GLN A 3 2.55 -17.44 10.45
CA GLN A 3 1.30 -16.68 10.45
C GLN A 3 0.84 -16.57 9.00
N LYS A 4 -0.39 -17.02 8.74
CA LYS A 4 -1.01 -16.96 7.42
C LYS A 4 -1.14 -15.50 6.98
N PRO A 5 -0.87 -15.17 5.71
CA PRO A 5 -0.89 -13.80 5.20
C PRO A 5 -2.22 -13.06 5.38
N HIS A 6 -3.34 -13.76 5.63
CA HIS A 6 -4.64 -13.14 5.96
C HIS A 6 -4.66 -12.33 7.28
N SER A 7 -3.71 -12.52 8.21
CA SER A 7 -3.60 -11.65 9.40
C SER A 7 -3.08 -10.24 9.07
N LEU A 8 -2.61 -10.01 7.84
CA LEU A 8 -2.07 -8.74 7.36
C LEU A 8 -3.05 -8.00 6.45
N GLU A 9 -4.16 -8.64 6.08
CA GLU A 9 -5.26 -8.00 5.37
C GLU A 9 -5.76 -6.82 6.20
N GLY A 10 -5.40 -5.62 5.75
CA GLY A 10 -5.69 -4.43 6.52
C GLY A 10 -4.88 -3.23 6.08
N THR A 11 -5.32 -2.09 6.58
CA THR A 11 -4.66 -0.80 6.38
C THR A 11 -4.39 -0.19 7.72
N LEU A 12 -3.15 0.22 7.96
CA LEU A 12 -2.73 0.82 9.20
C LEU A 12 -2.11 2.19 8.90
N ILE A 13 -2.66 3.22 9.53
CA ILE A 13 -2.07 4.56 9.50
C ILE A 13 -0.90 4.56 10.48
N LEU A 14 0.28 4.91 9.95
CA LEU A 14 1.52 5.08 10.70
C LEU A 14 1.84 6.57 10.79
N SER A 15 2.80 6.94 11.62
CA SER A 15 3.27 8.33 11.69
C SER A 15 3.99 8.72 10.40
N GLY A 16 3.27 9.37 9.47
CA GLY A 16 3.80 9.88 8.20
C GLY A 16 3.61 8.95 6.99
N SER A 17 3.03 7.76 7.17
CA SER A 17 2.80 6.80 6.08
C SER A 17 1.61 5.89 6.38
N VAL A 18 1.23 5.07 5.41
CA VAL A 18 0.19 4.07 5.56
C VAL A 18 0.75 2.73 5.14
N ARG A 19 0.61 1.72 5.99
CA ARG A 19 0.82 0.33 5.60
C ARG A 19 -0.48 -0.21 5.02
N HIS A 20 -0.44 -0.71 3.81
CA HIS A 20 -1.61 -1.25 3.14
C HIS A 20 -1.29 -2.60 2.53
N TYR A 21 -2.16 -3.58 2.79
CA TYR A 21 -2.14 -4.86 2.08
C TYR A 21 -3.02 -4.77 0.83
N THR A 22 -2.53 -5.27 -0.30
CA THR A 22 -3.26 -5.30 -1.58
C THR A 22 -3.02 -6.61 -2.33
N CYS A 23 -4.05 -7.16 -2.94
CA CYS A 23 -3.94 -8.33 -3.83
C CYS A 23 -3.62 -7.95 -5.28
N ASN A 24 -3.69 -6.66 -5.62
CA ASN A 24 -3.49 -6.18 -6.99
C ASN A 24 -2.45 -5.05 -7.02
N PRO A 25 -1.21 -5.30 -6.55
CA PRO A 25 -0.21 -4.27 -6.44
C PRO A 25 0.26 -3.76 -7.81
N PRO A 26 0.56 -2.45 -7.92
CA PRO A 26 1.24 -1.90 -9.08
C PRO A 26 2.60 -2.56 -9.35
N PRO A 27 3.16 -2.43 -10.56
CA PRO A 27 4.50 -2.92 -10.86
C PRO A 27 5.55 -2.16 -10.04
N ILE A 28 6.65 -2.85 -9.72
CA ILE A 28 7.73 -2.31 -8.88
C ILE A 28 8.31 -0.98 -9.40
N SER A 29 8.33 -0.79 -10.72
CA SER A 29 8.79 0.44 -11.38
C SER A 29 7.94 1.66 -10.98
N ILE A 30 6.61 1.49 -10.98
CA ILE A 30 5.67 2.55 -10.58
C ILE A 30 5.80 2.81 -9.08
N LEU A 31 5.84 1.74 -8.26
CA LEU A 31 6.02 1.89 -6.81
C LEU A 31 7.28 2.69 -6.46
N GLY A 32 8.41 2.33 -7.09
CA GLY A 32 9.69 3.02 -6.90
C GLY A 32 9.66 4.49 -7.32
N LYS A 33 9.00 4.82 -8.44
CA LYS A 33 8.83 6.21 -8.91
C LYS A 33 8.12 7.11 -7.89
N HIS A 34 7.19 6.54 -7.13
CA HIS A 34 6.41 7.25 -6.13
C HIS A 34 6.96 7.11 -4.70
N GLY A 35 8.08 6.42 -4.51
CA GLY A 35 8.66 6.18 -3.18
C GLY A 35 7.80 5.26 -2.30
N ILE A 36 6.97 4.41 -2.91
CA ILE A 36 6.20 3.38 -2.20
C ILE A 36 7.11 2.18 -1.95
N LEU A 37 7.18 1.72 -0.71
CA LEU A 37 8.08 0.63 -0.32
C LEU A 37 7.31 -0.70 -0.25
N PRO A 38 7.66 -1.70 -1.05
CA PRO A 38 7.12 -3.05 -0.92
C PRO A 38 7.89 -3.80 0.17
N ILE A 39 7.15 -4.20 1.21
CA ILE A 39 7.68 -4.83 2.43
C ILE A 39 7.05 -6.20 2.72
N GLY A 40 6.38 -6.81 1.76
CA GLY A 40 5.76 -8.13 1.93
C GLY A 40 6.74 -9.23 2.35
N ASP A 41 8.02 -9.15 1.97
CA ASP A 41 9.05 -10.10 2.39
C ASP A 41 9.20 -10.17 3.93
N TYR A 42 9.11 -9.02 4.62
CA TYR A 42 9.20 -8.94 6.08
C TYR A 42 8.04 -9.65 6.79
N PHE A 43 6.98 -9.93 6.03
CA PHE A 43 5.76 -10.55 6.49
C PHE A 43 5.56 -11.99 5.96
N GLY A 44 6.52 -12.49 5.16
CA GLY A 44 6.44 -13.82 4.56
C GLY A 44 5.46 -13.93 3.40
N CYS A 45 5.11 -12.81 2.75
CA CYS A 45 4.33 -12.80 1.51
C CYS A 45 5.13 -13.43 0.36
N MET A 46 4.45 -14.11 -0.57
CA MET A 46 5.12 -14.67 -1.76
C MET A 46 5.48 -13.56 -2.75
N ASP A 47 4.62 -12.54 -2.86
CA ASP A 47 4.91 -11.33 -3.60
C ASP A 47 5.15 -10.19 -2.61
N ARG A 48 6.37 -9.65 -2.61
CA ARG A 48 6.77 -8.56 -1.73
C ARG A 48 5.92 -7.30 -1.86
N ARG A 49 5.17 -7.15 -2.96
CA ARG A 49 4.30 -6.00 -3.23
C ARG A 49 2.92 -6.17 -2.61
N GLU A 50 2.61 -7.32 -2.02
CA GLU A 50 1.35 -7.55 -1.31
C GLU A 50 1.20 -6.63 -0.09
N VAL A 51 2.30 -6.20 0.52
CA VAL A 51 2.30 -5.23 1.62
C VAL A 51 3.13 -4.01 1.25
N LEU A 52 2.52 -2.84 1.26
CA LEU A 52 3.10 -1.58 0.84
C LEU A 52 3.16 -0.57 1.98
N ILE A 53 4.22 0.22 2.05
CA ILE A 53 4.28 1.47 2.82
C ILE A 53 4.11 2.63 1.83
N ILE A 54 3.00 3.33 1.96
CA ILE A 54 2.61 4.44 1.11
C ILE A 54 2.85 5.75 1.89
N PRO A 55 3.70 6.66 1.38
CA PRO A 55 3.92 7.96 2.00
C PRO A 55 2.62 8.77 2.12
N HIS A 56 2.40 9.43 3.26
CA HIS A 56 1.20 10.28 3.45
C HIS A 56 1.09 11.37 2.37
N ALA A 57 2.21 11.97 1.98
CA ALA A 57 2.25 13.02 0.96
C ALA A 57 1.61 12.60 -0.38
N LEU A 58 1.66 11.31 -0.75
CA LEU A 58 1.04 10.83 -1.99
C LEU A 58 -0.48 10.93 -1.94
N TYR A 59 -1.10 10.66 -0.79
CA TYR A 59 -2.55 10.77 -0.66
C TYR A 59 -2.99 12.20 -0.94
N GLY A 60 -2.39 13.17 -0.26
CA GLY A 60 -2.70 14.60 -0.47
C GLY A 60 -2.42 15.06 -1.90
N ALA A 61 -1.29 14.66 -2.49
CA ALA A 61 -0.94 14.99 -3.88
C ALA A 61 -1.93 14.41 -4.91
N ASN A 62 -2.65 13.35 -4.56
CA ASN A 62 -3.67 12.71 -5.42
C ASN A 62 -5.10 13.04 -4.96
N GLY A 63 -5.29 14.06 -4.12
CA GLY A 63 -6.62 14.53 -3.71
C GLY A 63 -7.32 13.66 -2.66
N TYR A 64 -6.59 12.77 -1.99
CA TYR A 64 -7.12 11.89 -0.96
C TYR A 64 -6.81 12.41 0.45
N ALA A 65 -7.77 12.25 1.36
CA ALA A 65 -7.59 12.46 2.79
C ALA A 65 -7.33 11.12 3.49
N ILE A 66 -6.39 11.11 4.43
CA ILE A 66 -6.18 9.95 5.29
C ILE A 66 -7.18 10.00 6.45
N ALA A 67 -8.16 9.09 6.42
CA ALA A 67 -9.10 8.91 7.52
C ALA A 67 -9.20 7.43 7.91
N PRO A 68 -9.15 7.07 9.21
CA PRO A 68 -9.15 5.67 9.65
C PRO A 68 -10.30 4.83 9.07
N ALA A 69 -11.47 5.43 8.89
CA ALA A 69 -12.66 4.75 8.38
C ALA A 69 -12.61 4.43 6.87
N THR A 70 -11.85 5.21 6.08
CA THR A 70 -11.85 5.09 4.61
C THR A 70 -10.49 4.75 4.02
N ILE A 71 -9.43 4.73 4.83
CA ILE A 71 -8.05 4.65 4.34
C ILE A 71 -7.77 3.38 3.54
N ALA A 72 -8.45 2.26 3.84
CA ALA A 72 -8.33 1.04 3.05
C ALA A 72 -8.79 1.24 1.61
N ILE A 73 -10.00 1.78 1.42
CA ILE A 73 -10.58 2.06 0.09
C ILE A 73 -9.73 3.10 -0.65
N VAL A 74 -9.35 4.17 0.06
CA VAL A 74 -8.52 5.24 -0.48
C VAL A 74 -7.15 4.73 -0.93
N SER A 75 -6.54 3.81 -0.19
CA SER A 75 -5.25 3.21 -0.57
C SER A 75 -5.39 2.37 -1.83
N GLU A 76 -6.43 1.54 -1.94
CA GLU A 76 -6.70 0.77 -3.15
C GLU A 76 -6.95 1.66 -4.37
N GLN A 77 -7.73 2.74 -4.21
CA GLN A 77 -7.98 3.70 -5.28
C GLN A 77 -6.71 4.40 -5.74
N LEU A 78 -5.88 4.86 -4.78
CA LEU A 78 -4.59 5.45 -5.08
C LEU A 78 -3.71 4.48 -5.88
N LEU A 79 -3.57 3.23 -5.43
CA LEU A 79 -2.75 2.23 -6.11
C LEU A 79 -3.23 1.97 -7.54
N ARG A 80 -4.55 1.88 -7.77
CA ARG A 80 -5.13 1.76 -9.11
C ARG A 80 -4.84 2.97 -10.00
N GLN A 81 -4.92 4.18 -9.45
CA GLN A 81 -4.58 5.40 -10.17
C GLN A 81 -3.10 5.46 -10.54
N LEU A 82 -2.20 5.00 -9.66
CA LEU A 82 -0.78 4.90 -9.97
C LEU A 82 -0.50 3.83 -11.03
N ASP A 83 -1.16 2.68 -10.93
CA ASP A 83 -1.03 1.58 -11.89
C ASP A 83 -1.47 1.97 -13.31
N ALA A 84 -2.47 2.85 -13.43
CA ALA A 84 -2.93 3.38 -14.71
C ALA A 84 -1.92 4.31 -15.41
N GLN A 85 -0.85 4.75 -14.74
CA GLN A 85 0.20 5.61 -15.31
C GLN A 85 1.35 4.83 -15.99
N LYS A 86 1.13 3.54 -16.28
CA LYS A 86 2.08 2.66 -16.97
C LYS A 86 2.45 3.16 -18.37
#